data_AF-A0A2V6RPG2-F1
#
_entry.id   AF-A0A2V6RPG2-F1
#
_cell.length_a   1.000
_cell.length_b   1.000
_cell.length_c   1.000
_cell.angle_alpha   90.00
_cell.angle_beta   90.00
_cell.angle_gamma   90.00
#
_symmetry.space_group_name_H-M   'P 1'
#
loop_
_entity.id
_entity.type
_entity.pdbx_description
1 polymer ?
#
loop_
_entity_poly.entity_id
_entity_poly.type
_entity_poly.pdbx_seq_one_letter_code
_entity_poly.pdbx_strand_id
1 'polypeptide(L)'
;MEGRGAEHRPPARDPGCEGGDGGRRGCAAHGPGPRGSPPRWAGNYRLVGAALYTTIEPCAMCCGAALHARIGRLVYGAADPKTGAARTLYRLLEDSRLNHQVAVVAGVRSAECGALLAEFFHKKRS
;
A
#
# COMPACT_ATOMS: atom_id res chain seq x y z
N MET A 1 34.77 36.56 -15.06
CA MET A 1 34.01 35.33 -15.40
C MET A 1 34.31 34.30 -14.32
N GLU A 2 33.67 34.49 -13.17
CA GLU A 2 33.91 33.71 -11.96
C GLU A 2 33.18 32.37 -12.04
N GLY A 3 33.87 31.29 -11.68
CA GLY A 3 33.22 30.01 -11.40
C GLY A 3 32.51 30.07 -10.06
N ARG A 4 31.16 30.16 -10.07
CA ARG A 4 30.35 29.99 -8.87
C ARG A 4 30.21 28.50 -8.55
N GLY A 5 30.95 28.03 -7.56
CA GLY A 5 30.79 26.68 -7.03
C GLY A 5 29.42 26.51 -6.38
N ALA A 6 28.81 25.33 -6.52
CA ALA A 6 27.54 25.02 -5.88
C ALA A 6 27.75 24.80 -4.38
N GLU A 7 27.33 25.76 -3.55
CA GLU A 7 27.41 25.63 -2.09
C GLU A 7 26.58 24.43 -1.61
N HIS A 8 27.23 23.50 -0.91
CA HIS A 8 26.58 22.33 -0.33
C HIS A 8 25.75 22.76 0.89
N ARG A 9 24.50 23.17 0.63
CA ARG A 9 23.54 23.48 1.69
C ARG A 9 23.30 22.22 2.54
N PRO A 10 23.67 22.21 3.84
CA PRO A 10 23.44 21.05 4.69
C PRO A 10 21.93 20.81 4.85
N PRO A 11 21.51 19.55 5.12
CA PRO A 11 20.10 19.24 5.34
C PRO A 11 19.56 20.03 6.55
N ALA A 12 18.31 20.45 6.45
CA ALA A 12 17.63 21.10 7.57
C ALA A 12 17.61 20.15 8.79
N ARG A 13 17.91 20.68 9.98
CA ARG A 13 17.73 19.94 11.23
C ARG A 13 16.25 19.61 11.40
N ASP A 14 15.97 18.40 11.87
CA ASP A 14 14.63 17.99 12.27
C ASP A 14 14.17 18.83 13.49
N PRO A 15 13.07 19.59 13.39
CA PRO A 15 12.58 20.40 14.51
C PRO A 15 12.05 19.57 15.69
N GLY A 16 11.88 18.25 15.55
CA GLY A 16 11.52 17.35 16.65
C GLY A 16 12.68 16.96 17.59
N CYS A 17 13.91 17.43 17.33
CA CYS A 17 15.10 17.02 18.08
C CYS A 17 15.42 17.94 19.29
N GLU A 18 14.47 18.09 20.21
CA GLU A 18 14.75 18.70 21.52
C GLU A 18 15.58 17.75 22.41
N GLY A 19 16.51 18.30 23.20
CA GLY A 19 17.72 17.59 23.63
C GLY A 19 17.57 16.60 24.80
N GLY A 20 18.54 15.67 24.90
CA GLY A 20 18.66 14.73 26.03
C GLY A 20 19.86 13.79 25.91
N ASP A 21 20.94 14.11 26.64
CA ASP A 21 22.06 13.25 27.08
C ASP A 21 22.61 12.13 26.16
N GLY A 22 23.80 12.38 25.60
CA GLY A 22 24.97 11.48 25.64
C GLY A 22 24.98 10.11 24.92
N GLY A 23 23.84 9.51 24.65
CA GLY A 23 23.73 8.13 24.16
C GLY A 23 23.73 8.01 22.64
N ARG A 24 24.67 7.23 22.07
CA ARG A 24 24.61 6.75 20.67
C ARG A 24 23.53 5.65 20.50
N ARG A 25 22.26 6.00 20.75
CA ARG A 25 21.07 5.14 20.55
C ARG A 25 19.92 5.88 19.85
N GLY A 26 20.26 6.77 18.93
CA GLY A 26 19.28 7.44 18.07
C GLY A 26 18.56 6.45 17.14
N CYS A 27 17.24 6.34 17.31
CA CYS A 27 16.24 5.98 16.29
C CYS A 27 16.54 4.81 15.32
N ALA A 28 17.23 3.76 15.78
CA ALA A 28 17.49 2.51 15.05
C ALA A 28 16.27 1.56 14.96
N ALA A 29 15.07 2.10 14.77
CA ALA A 29 13.85 1.38 14.44
C ALA A 29 12.97 2.30 13.56
N HIS A 30 12.68 2.01 12.29
CA HIS A 30 12.61 0.71 11.63
C HIS A 30 13.42 0.68 10.31
N GLY A 31 14.02 -0.47 10.01
CA GLY A 31 14.75 -0.80 8.78
C GLY A 31 14.81 -2.33 8.62
N PRO A 32 15.07 -2.87 7.41
CA PRO A 32 16.31 -2.56 6.70
C PRO A 32 16.16 -2.17 5.21
N GLY A 33 17.13 -1.41 4.69
CA GLY A 33 17.54 -1.53 3.29
C GLY A 33 18.55 -2.68 3.17
N PRO A 34 18.69 -3.36 2.00
CA PRO A 34 19.04 -2.69 0.74
C PRO A 34 18.27 -3.21 -0.49
N ARG A 35 18.60 -2.67 -1.69
CA ARG A 35 18.18 -3.11 -3.05
C ARG A 35 16.82 -3.82 -3.15
N GLY A 36 15.79 -3.18 -2.62
CA GLY A 36 14.41 -3.68 -2.59
C GLY A 36 13.56 -2.77 -1.72
N SER A 37 13.60 -1.46 -2.00
CA SER A 37 13.39 -0.44 -0.96
C SER A 37 12.44 0.69 -1.41
N PRO A 38 11.15 0.50 -1.18
CA PRO A 38 10.28 1.50 -0.56
C PRO A 38 9.65 0.91 0.72
N PRO A 39 9.67 1.60 1.89
CA PRO A 39 9.29 3.01 1.97
C PRO A 39 10.02 3.92 3.00
N ARG A 40 9.95 5.25 2.81
CA ARG A 40 9.07 6.13 3.64
C ARG A 40 8.98 7.65 3.39
N TRP A 41 9.62 8.42 2.50
CA TRP A 41 10.57 8.31 1.38
C TRP A 41 10.24 7.46 0.13
N ALA A 42 9.01 6.95 -0.01
CA ALA A 42 8.55 6.37 -1.28
C ALA A 42 8.02 7.46 -2.25
N GLY A 43 8.90 8.31 -2.78
CA GLY A 43 8.56 9.37 -3.75
C GLY A 43 8.26 8.86 -5.17
N ASN A 44 7.46 7.80 -5.30
CA ASN A 44 7.22 7.08 -6.56
C ASN A 44 5.78 6.51 -6.58
N TYR A 45 5.09 6.65 -7.72
CA TYR A 45 3.74 6.10 -7.90
C TYR A 45 3.68 4.57 -7.99
N ARG A 46 4.83 3.91 -8.20
CA ARG A 46 4.94 2.44 -8.27
C ARG A 46 5.31 1.86 -6.91
N LEU A 47 4.37 1.13 -6.32
CA LEU A 47 4.46 0.44 -5.04
C LEU A 47 4.94 -1.03 -5.24
N VAL A 48 6.03 -1.21 -5.99
CA VAL A 48 6.56 -2.54 -6.33
C VAL A 48 6.93 -3.31 -5.06
N GLY A 49 6.43 -4.54 -4.95
CA GLY A 49 6.62 -5.40 -3.77
C GLY A 49 5.64 -5.15 -2.63
N ALA A 50 4.83 -4.08 -2.67
CA ALA A 50 3.81 -3.82 -1.65
C ALA A 50 2.65 -4.83 -1.73
N ALA A 51 1.98 -5.04 -0.60
CA ALA A 51 0.76 -5.82 -0.50
C ALA A 51 -0.41 -4.93 -0.09
N LEU A 52 -1.49 -4.94 -0.86
CA LEU A 52 -2.75 -4.26 -0.54
C LEU A 52 -3.65 -5.22 0.25
N TYR A 53 -4.21 -4.74 1.36
CA TYR A 53 -5.16 -5.48 2.20
C TYR A 53 -6.52 -4.78 2.18
N THR A 54 -7.60 -5.51 1.88
CA THR A 54 -8.98 -4.98 1.90
C THR A 54 -9.93 -5.93 2.63
N THR A 55 -10.92 -5.40 3.36
CA THR A 55 -11.92 -6.25 4.03
C THR A 55 -12.89 -6.88 3.03
N ILE A 56 -13.26 -6.12 1.98
CA ILE A 56 -14.11 -6.55 0.87
C ILE A 56 -13.27 -6.68 -0.42
N GLU A 57 -13.71 -7.52 -1.35
CA GLU A 57 -13.10 -7.64 -2.68
C GLU A 57 -13.10 -6.30 -3.44
N PRO A 58 -11.98 -5.89 -4.06
CA PRO A 58 -11.95 -4.65 -4.83
C PRO A 58 -12.74 -4.74 -6.14
N CYS A 59 -13.45 -3.65 -6.46
CA CYS A 59 -14.13 -3.48 -7.73
C CYS A 59 -13.15 -3.19 -8.89
N ALA A 60 -13.67 -3.12 -10.12
CA ALA A 60 -12.85 -2.92 -11.33
C ALA A 60 -11.95 -1.67 -11.29
N MET A 61 -12.46 -0.55 -10.75
CA MET A 61 -11.68 0.69 -10.54
C MET A 61 -10.48 0.46 -9.61
N CYS A 62 -10.70 -0.23 -8.48
CA CYS A 62 -9.66 -0.51 -7.50
C CYS A 62 -8.64 -1.53 -8.03
N CYS A 63 -9.08 -2.51 -8.82
CA CYS A 63 -8.18 -3.44 -9.52
C CYS A 63 -7.31 -2.71 -10.56
N GLY A 64 -7.88 -1.79 -11.35
CA GLY A 64 -7.13 -0.93 -12.26
C GLY A 64 -6.07 -0.10 -11.54
N ALA A 65 -6.44 0.56 -10.43
CA ALA A 65 -5.50 1.32 -9.61
C ALA A 65 -4.35 0.45 -9.07
N ALA A 66 -4.63 -0.77 -8.59
CA ALA A 66 -3.62 -1.73 -8.15
C ALA A 66 -2.63 -2.14 -9.26
N LEU A 67 -3.13 -2.36 -10.48
CA LEU A 67 -2.33 -2.68 -11.67
C LEU A 67 -1.43 -1.51 -12.09
N HIS A 68 -1.93 -0.28 -12.07
CA HIS A 68 -1.14 0.93 -12.35
C HIS A 68 -0.09 1.21 -11.26
N ALA A 69 -0.43 0.97 -9.99
CA ALA A 69 0.48 1.08 -8.85
C ALA A 69 1.53 -0.06 -8.79
N ARG A 70 1.40 -1.12 -9.60
CA ARG A 70 2.36 -2.25 -9.66
C ARG A 70 2.56 -2.97 -8.31
N ILE A 71 1.52 -3.09 -7.50
CA ILE A 71 1.58 -3.83 -6.24
C ILE A 71 1.92 -5.31 -6.49
N GLY A 72 2.64 -5.95 -5.57
CA GLY A 72 3.00 -7.37 -5.69
C GLY A 72 1.87 -8.33 -5.32
N ARG A 73 0.99 -7.93 -4.38
CA ARG A 73 -0.04 -8.80 -3.81
C ARG A 73 -1.32 -8.03 -3.46
N LEU A 74 -2.47 -8.66 -3.68
CA LEU A 74 -3.75 -8.32 -3.05
C LEU A 74 -4.10 -9.40 -2.03
N VAL A 75 -4.57 -8.99 -0.87
CA VAL A 75 -5.17 -9.86 0.14
C VAL A 75 -6.55 -9.30 0.48
N TYR A 76 -7.62 -10.09 0.31
CA TYR A 76 -8.97 -9.66 0.67
C TYR A 76 -9.77 -10.68 1.48
N GLY A 77 -10.73 -10.17 2.27
CA GLY A 77 -11.59 -10.96 3.15
C GLY A 77 -12.84 -11.49 2.47
N ALA A 78 -13.92 -10.72 2.52
CA ALA A 78 -15.21 -11.07 1.91
C ALA A 78 -15.20 -10.88 0.39
N ALA A 79 -15.86 -11.77 -0.35
CA ALA A 79 -16.15 -11.57 -1.77
C ALA A 79 -17.25 -10.52 -1.96
N ASP A 80 -17.22 -9.78 -3.07
CA ASP A 80 -18.32 -8.88 -3.45
C ASP A 80 -19.09 -9.42 -4.68
N PRO A 81 -20.29 -10.01 -4.49
CA PRO A 81 -21.10 -10.51 -5.58
C PRO A 81 -21.72 -9.41 -6.47
N LYS A 82 -21.57 -8.12 -6.12
CA LYS A 82 -22.15 -7.00 -6.88
C LYS A 82 -21.14 -6.26 -7.77
N THR A 83 -19.90 -6.08 -7.31
CA THR A 83 -18.87 -5.33 -8.06
C THR A 83 -17.47 -5.96 -8.05
N GLY A 84 -17.26 -7.06 -7.31
CA GLY A 84 -15.94 -7.68 -7.09
C GLY A 84 -15.28 -8.14 -8.38
N ALA A 85 -14.10 -7.60 -8.69
CA ALA A 85 -13.42 -7.78 -9.97
C ALA A 85 -12.03 -8.44 -9.85
N ALA A 86 -11.66 -8.91 -8.65
CA ALA A 86 -10.42 -9.63 -8.42
C ALA A 86 -10.57 -11.11 -8.80
N ARG A 87 -11.68 -11.75 -8.39
CA ARG A 87 -12.05 -13.12 -8.77
C ARG A 87 -13.54 -13.40 -8.95
N THR A 88 -14.46 -12.55 -8.45
CA THR A 88 -15.90 -12.88 -8.42
C THR A 88 -16.61 -12.67 -9.76
N LEU A 89 -16.66 -11.43 -10.28
CA LEU A 89 -17.24 -11.13 -11.60
C LEU A 89 -16.18 -11.14 -12.72
N TYR A 90 -14.92 -10.87 -12.36
CA TYR A 90 -13.78 -10.76 -13.27
C TYR A 90 -12.51 -11.30 -12.60
N ARG A 91 -11.45 -11.49 -13.39
CA ARG A 91 -10.10 -11.87 -12.93
C ARG A 91 -9.05 -10.84 -13.35
N LEU A 92 -9.35 -9.54 -13.19
CA LEU A 92 -8.53 -8.46 -13.76
C LEU A 92 -7.07 -8.47 -13.29
N LEU A 93 -6.82 -8.97 -12.08
CA LEU A 93 -5.48 -9.03 -11.49
C LEU A 93 -4.64 -10.24 -11.95
N GLU A 94 -5.29 -11.21 -12.62
CA GLU A 94 -4.70 -12.48 -13.07
C GLU A 94 -4.62 -12.57 -14.62
N ASP A 95 -5.09 -11.54 -15.34
CA ASP A 95 -5.19 -11.55 -16.80
C ASP A 95 -3.80 -11.43 -17.47
N SER A 96 -3.43 -12.48 -18.20
CA SER A 96 -2.15 -12.57 -18.94
C SER A 96 -2.00 -11.55 -20.08
N ARG A 97 -3.08 -10.90 -20.53
CA ARG A 97 -3.06 -9.85 -21.56
C ARG A 97 -2.62 -8.49 -21.01
N LEU A 98 -2.57 -8.35 -19.68
CA LEU A 98 -2.19 -7.11 -19.02
C LEU A 98 -0.69 -7.08 -18.71
N ASN A 99 -0.14 -5.86 -18.64
CA ASN A 99 1.30 -5.62 -18.53
C ASN A 99 1.85 -5.70 -17.09
N HIS A 100 1.10 -6.32 -16.17
CA HIS A 100 1.45 -6.66 -14.79
C HIS A 100 0.37 -7.60 -14.22
N GLN A 101 0.76 -8.54 -13.38
CA GLN A 101 -0.14 -9.44 -12.66
C GLN A 101 0.09 -9.29 -11.16
N VAL A 102 -0.98 -9.42 -10.36
CA VAL A 102 -0.93 -9.26 -8.90
C VAL A 102 -1.29 -10.59 -8.25
N ALA A 103 -0.48 -11.07 -7.30
CA ALA A 103 -0.81 -12.30 -6.58
C ALA A 103 -2.05 -12.08 -5.69
N VAL A 104 -3.15 -12.78 -5.95
CA VAL A 104 -4.42 -12.62 -5.21
C VAL A 104 -4.58 -13.70 -4.13
N VAL A 105 -4.74 -13.27 -2.88
CA VAL A 105 -5.20 -14.09 -1.74
C VAL A 105 -6.61 -13.64 -1.36
N ALA A 106 -7.52 -14.60 -1.18
CA ALA A 106 -8.95 -14.35 -0.94
C ALA A 106 -9.43 -15.08 0.31
N GLY A 107 -10.54 -14.63 0.91
CA GLY A 107 -11.20 -15.33 2.02
C GLY A 107 -10.63 -15.03 3.42
N VAL A 108 -9.65 -14.14 3.55
CA VAL A 108 -8.94 -13.90 4.82
C VAL A 108 -9.86 -13.20 5.83
N ARG A 109 -10.34 -13.96 6.83
CA ARG A 109 -11.39 -13.50 7.79
C ARG A 109 -12.69 -13.08 7.10
N SER A 110 -13.08 -13.85 6.06
CA SER A 110 -14.24 -13.57 5.21
C SER A 110 -15.54 -13.37 5.99
N ALA A 111 -15.78 -14.20 7.02
CA ALA A 111 -16.98 -14.13 7.84
C ALA A 111 -17.06 -12.81 8.63
N GLU A 112 -15.99 -12.41 9.32
CA GLU A 112 -15.95 -11.17 10.09
C GLU A 112 -15.98 -9.94 9.19
N CYS A 113 -15.27 -9.97 8.05
CA CYS A 113 -15.29 -8.88 7.07
C CYS A 113 -16.68 -8.69 6.43
N GLY A 114 -17.40 -9.78 6.15
CA GLY A 114 -18.79 -9.73 5.67
C GLY A 114 -19.75 -9.21 6.73
N ALA A 115 -19.60 -9.66 7.98
CA ALA A 115 -20.43 -9.23 9.11
C ALA A 115 -20.34 -7.71 9.34
N LEU A 116 -19.13 -7.13 9.32
CA LEU A 116 -18.93 -5.67 9.47
C LEU A 116 -19.71 -4.86 8.43
N LEU A 117 -19.72 -5.30 7.17
CA LEU A 117 -20.42 -4.62 6.09
C LEU A 117 -21.95 -4.79 6.20
N ALA A 118 -22.40 -5.98 6.60
CA ALA A 118 -23.82 -6.26 6.86
C ALA A 118 -24.37 -5.43 8.03
N GLU A 119 -23.62 -5.35 9.13
CA GLU A 119 -23.98 -4.57 10.33
C GLU A 119 -24.07 -3.07 10.03
N PHE A 120 -23.07 -2.51 9.32
CA PHE A 120 -23.08 -1.11 8.88
C PHE A 120 -24.33 -0.78 8.06
N PHE A 121 -24.69 -1.64 7.09
CA PHE A 121 -25.86 -1.41 6.26
C PHE A 121 -27.19 -1.74 6.94
N HIS A 122 -27.22 -2.58 7.97
CA HIS A 122 -28.40 -2.79 8.81
C HIS A 122 -28.72 -1.52 9.61
N LYS A 123 -27.72 -0.97 10.31
CA LYS A 123 -27.75 0.31 11.06
C LYS A 123 -28.02 1.57 10.20
N LYS A 124 -28.17 1.42 8.88
CA LYS A 124 -28.51 2.48 7.92
C LYS A 124 -29.88 2.29 7.26
N ARG A 125 -30.63 1.26 7.64
CA ARG A 125 -31.99 0.96 7.16
C ARG A 125 -33.02 0.78 8.29
N SER A 126 -32.54 0.64 9.53
CA SER A 126 -33.27 0.88 10.78
C SER A 126 -33.38 2.38 11.06
#